data_AF-A0A2S7FDY1-F1
#
_entry.id   AF-A0A2S7FDY1-F1
#
_cell.length_a   1.000
_cell.length_b   1.000
_cell.length_c   1.000
_cell.angle_alpha   90.00
_cell.angle_beta   90.00
_cell.angle_gamma   90.00
#
_symmetry.space_group_name_H-M   'P 1'
#
loop_
_entity.id
_entity.type
_entity.pdbx_description
1 polymer ?
#
loop_
_entity_poly.entity_id
_entity_poly.type
_entity_poly.pdbx_seq_one_letter_code
_entity_poly.pdbx_strand_id
1 'polypeptide(L)'
;MFLLSKDTITKKVIGTVSEKDCPSCKKKSYWELCIVTHWFSILTIPIIPYKKSNCLVCDNCDYCIELSYDEFETIHNEILSGLKRTEPDALKYINKNQLQINYLKTLEAYK
;
A
#
# COMPACT_ATOMS: atom_id res chain seq x y z
N MET A 1 -14.99 -32.24 1.39
CA MET A 1 -15.60 -31.29 2.34
C MET A 1 -15.03 -29.91 2.04
N PHE A 2 -15.61 -29.21 1.05
CA PHE A 2 -15.10 -27.95 0.50
C PHE A 2 -16.31 -27.04 0.30
N LEU A 3 -16.65 -26.13 1.21
CA LEU A 3 -17.76 -25.19 0.94
C LEU A 3 -17.70 -23.79 1.57
N LEU A 4 -16.74 -23.42 2.44
CA LEU A 4 -16.83 -22.11 3.13
C LEU A 4 -15.58 -21.21 3.06
N SER A 5 -14.46 -21.67 2.51
CA SER A 5 -13.25 -20.85 2.40
C SER A 5 -13.14 -20.16 1.04
N LYS A 6 -13.07 -18.83 1.04
CA LYS A 6 -12.74 -18.01 -0.14
C LYS A 6 -11.41 -17.32 0.08
N ASP A 7 -10.55 -17.30 -0.93
CA ASP A 7 -9.32 -16.50 -0.85
C ASP A 7 -9.66 -15.02 -1.06
N THR A 8 -9.28 -14.19 -0.09
CA THR A 8 -9.48 -12.73 -0.15
C THR A 8 -8.13 -12.04 -0.21
N ILE A 9 -7.97 -11.10 -1.14
CA ILE A 9 -6.74 -10.33 -1.32
C ILE A 9 -7.03 -8.88 -0.95
N THR A 10 -6.21 -8.29 -0.09
CA THR A 10 -6.28 -6.88 0.27
C THR A 10 -4.98 -6.18 -0.12
N LYS A 11 -5.08 -4.99 -0.71
CA LYS A 11 -3.96 -4.14 -1.11
C LYS A 11 -3.88 -2.93 -0.18
N LYS A 12 -2.76 -2.78 0.53
CA LYS A 12 -2.43 -1.54 1.25
C LYS A 12 -1.45 -0.73 0.41
N VAL A 13 -1.91 0.38 -0.14
CA VAL A 13 -1.07 1.33 -0.89
C VAL A 13 -0.21 2.13 0.09
N ILE A 14 1.09 2.20 -0.19
CA ILE A 14 2.06 2.99 0.59
C ILE A 14 2.37 4.31 -0.13
N GLY A 15 2.54 4.26 -1.46
CA GLY A 15 2.73 5.45 -2.27
C GLY A 15 3.00 5.14 -3.74
N THR A 16 2.84 6.15 -4.59
CA THR A 16 3.12 6.07 -6.02
C THR A 16 4.62 6.25 -6.27
N VAL A 17 5.21 5.40 -7.12
CA VAL A 17 6.64 5.40 -7.42
C VAL A 17 6.94 6.19 -8.69
N SER A 18 6.43 5.72 -9.82
CA SER A 18 6.70 6.32 -11.13
C SER A 18 5.76 5.76 -12.20
N GLU A 19 5.63 6.49 -13.31
CA GLU A 19 4.95 6.01 -14.51
C GLU A 19 5.92 5.15 -15.34
N LYS A 20 5.53 3.91 -15.63
CA LYS A 20 6.29 2.98 -16.47
C LYS A 20 5.36 2.09 -17.28
N ASP A 21 5.87 1.51 -18.36
CA ASP A 21 5.10 0.56 -19.16
C ASP A 21 4.78 -0.71 -18.36
N CYS A 22 3.51 -1.10 -18.35
CA CYS A 22 3.07 -2.32 -17.70
C CYS A 22 3.26 -3.54 -18.62
N PRO A 23 3.97 -4.60 -18.18
CA PRO A 23 4.16 -5.80 -19.01
C PRO A 23 2.86 -6.58 -19.26
N SER A 24 1.85 -6.39 -18.38
CA SER A 24 0.55 -7.07 -18.49
C SER A 24 -0.41 -6.34 -19.42
N CYS A 25 -0.76 -5.08 -19.10
CA CYS A 25 -1.73 -4.32 -19.90
C CYS A 25 -1.14 -3.54 -21.08
N LYS A 26 0.19 -3.51 -21.21
CA LYS A 26 0.96 -2.85 -22.29
C LYS A 26 0.65 -1.36 -22.44
N LYS A 27 0.25 -0.71 -21.35
CA LYS A 27 0.00 0.73 -21.26
C LYS A 27 1.01 1.35 -20.30
N LYS A 28 1.28 2.65 -20.49
CA LYS A 28 1.88 3.46 -19.45
C LYS A 28 0.89 3.63 -18.31
N SER A 29 1.35 3.34 -17.10
CA SER A 29 0.52 3.30 -15.91
C SER A 29 1.38 3.70 -14.72
N TYR A 30 0.76 4.29 -13.69
CA TYR A 30 1.48 4.58 -12.47
C TYR A 30 1.66 3.28 -11.67
N TRP A 31 2.85 3.13 -11.11
CA TRP A 31 3.15 2.00 -10.25
C TRP A 31 3.09 2.42 -8.80
N GLU A 32 2.37 1.64 -8.01
CA GLU A 32 2.16 1.87 -6.59
C GLU A 32 2.94 0.85 -5.77
N LEU A 33 3.72 1.33 -4.81
CA LEU A 33 4.34 0.51 -3.79
C LEU A 33 3.26 0.06 -2.80
N CYS A 34 3.04 -1.25 -2.69
CA CYS A 34 1.93 -1.82 -1.93
C CYS A 34 2.36 -3.01 -1.08
N ILE A 35 1.61 -3.25 -0.01
CA ILE A 35 1.65 -4.52 0.73
C ILE A 35 0.38 -5.29 0.37
N VAL A 36 0.55 -6.43 -0.30
CA VAL A 36 -0.55 -7.32 -0.69
C VAL A 36 -0.66 -8.43 0.35
N THR A 37 -1.83 -8.56 0.97
CA THR A 37 -2.09 -9.59 1.97
C THR A 37 -3.15 -10.56 1.47
N HIS A 38 -2.83 -11.85 1.52
CA HIS A 38 -3.79 -12.92 1.25
C HIS A 38 -4.35 -13.44 2.56
N TRP A 39 -5.67 -13.58 2.58
CA TRP A 39 -6.44 -13.96 3.74
C TRP A 39 -7.23 -15.23 3.47
N PHE A 40 -7.18 -16.13 4.45
CA PHE A 40 -8.14 -17.20 4.55
C PHE A 40 -9.43 -16.59 5.11
N SER A 41 -10.48 -16.54 4.30
CA SER A 41 -11.79 -16.01 4.72
C SER A 41 -12.79 -17.14 4.97
N ILE A 42 -13.59 -17.01 6.02
CA ILE A 42 -14.73 -17.88 6.32
C ILE A 42 -15.99 -17.03 6.27
N LEU A 43 -17.00 -17.46 5.52
CA LEU A 43 -18.29 -16.76 5.42
C LEU A 43 -18.12 -15.25 5.11
N THR A 44 -17.20 -14.92 4.19
CA THR A 44 -16.93 -13.55 3.71
C THR A 44 -16.12 -12.65 4.67
N ILE A 45 -15.71 -13.15 5.84
CA ILE A 45 -14.85 -12.39 6.76
C ILE A 45 -13.39 -12.87 6.59
N PRO A 46 -12.42 -11.99 6.24
CA PRO A 46 -11.00 -12.36 6.22
C PRO A 46 -10.47 -12.50 7.65
N ILE A 47 -10.14 -13.73 8.07
CA ILE A 47 -9.80 -14.02 9.48
C ILE A 47 -8.29 -14.10 9.66
N ILE A 48 -7.61 -14.93 8.87
CA ILE A 48 -6.19 -15.23 9.07
C ILE A 48 -5.41 -14.84 7.83
N PRO A 49 -4.46 -13.87 7.93
CA PRO A 49 -3.55 -13.59 6.84
C PRO A 49 -2.51 -14.71 6.77
N TYR A 50 -2.37 -15.36 5.62
CA TYR A 50 -1.41 -16.46 5.44
C TYR A 50 -0.24 -16.09 4.54
N LYS A 51 -0.36 -15.01 3.75
CA LYS A 51 0.74 -14.49 2.92
C LYS A 51 0.72 -12.97 2.91
N LYS A 52 1.89 -12.36 3.13
CA LYS A 52 2.12 -10.93 2.89
C LYS A 52 3.26 -10.79 1.90
N SER A 53 3.01 -10.07 0.82
CA SER A 53 4.00 -9.77 -0.21
C SER A 53 4.18 -8.27 -0.32
N ASN A 54 5.43 -7.83 -0.41
CA ASN A 54 5.78 -6.49 -0.85
C ASN A 54 5.69 -6.46 -2.36
N CYS A 55 4.88 -5.58 -2.94
CA CYS A 55 4.61 -5.53 -4.37
C CYS A 55 4.79 -4.12 -4.93
N LEU A 56 5.24 -4.04 -6.18
CA LEU A 56 4.86 -2.95 -7.08
C LEU A 56 3.63 -3.35 -7.86
N VAL A 57 2.56 -2.55 -7.77
CA VAL A 57 1.27 -2.85 -8.39
C VAL A 57 0.96 -1.79 -9.44
N CYS A 58 0.58 -2.24 -10.63
CA CYS A 58 0.06 -1.36 -11.68
C CYS A 58 -1.33 -0.84 -11.29
N ASP A 59 -1.53 0.48 -11.30
CA ASP A 59 -2.80 1.14 -10.97
C ASP A 59 -3.94 0.83 -11.94
N ASN A 60 -3.63 0.41 -13.17
CA ASN A 60 -4.61 0.16 -14.22
C ASN A 60 -5.10 -1.30 -14.29
N CYS A 61 -4.29 -2.28 -13.90
CA CYS A 61 -4.65 -3.71 -14.07
C CYS A 61 -4.29 -4.61 -12.90
N ASP A 62 -3.80 -4.04 -11.79
CA ASP A 62 -3.41 -4.75 -10.57
C ASP A 62 -2.32 -5.83 -10.74
N TYR A 63 -1.57 -5.78 -11.84
CA TYR A 63 -0.40 -6.63 -12.02
C TYR A 63 0.63 -6.33 -10.91
N CYS A 64 0.90 -7.32 -10.05
CA CYS A 64 1.92 -7.24 -8.99
C CYS A 64 3.25 -7.81 -9.48
N ILE A 65 4.32 -7.06 -9.22
CA ILE A 65 5.69 -7.54 -9.19
C ILE A 65 6.09 -7.67 -7.72
N GLU A 66 6.34 -8.90 -7.25
CA GLU A 66 6.85 -9.12 -5.89
C GLU A 66 8.28 -8.56 -5.76
N LEU A 67 8.53 -7.83 -4.68
CA LEU A 67 9.82 -7.26 -4.33
C LEU A 67 10.43 -8.01 -3.16
N SER A 68 11.77 -8.04 -3.13
CA SER A 68 12.49 -8.37 -1.91
C SER A 68 12.25 -7.29 -0.84
N TYR A 69 12.54 -7.63 0.42
CA TYR A 69 12.43 -6.68 1.52
C TYR A 69 13.34 -5.46 1.32
N ASP A 70 14.58 -5.67 0.87
CA ASP A 70 15.58 -4.61 0.69
C ASP A 70 15.18 -3.63 -0.43
N GLU A 71 14.65 -4.15 -1.55
CA GLU A 71 14.12 -3.32 -2.63
C GLU A 71 12.91 -2.49 -2.17
N PHE A 72 12.00 -3.11 -1.43
CA PHE A 72 10.84 -2.42 -0.88
C PHE A 72 11.25 -1.29 0.06
N GLU A 73 12.15 -1.55 1.01
CA GLU A 73 12.62 -0.56 1.96
C GLU A 73 13.36 0.59 1.27
N THR A 74 14.14 0.31 0.23
CA THR A 74 14.82 1.34 -0.55
C THR A 74 13.80 2.30 -1.18
N ILE A 75 12.82 1.76 -1.91
CA ILE A 75 11.78 2.57 -2.57
C ILE A 75 10.91 3.30 -1.55
N HIS A 76 10.55 2.64 -0.44
CA HIS A 76 9.77 3.26 0.62
C HIS A 76 10.50 4.46 1.24
N ASN A 77 11.79 4.33 1.51
CA ASN A 77 12.62 5.42 2.04
C ASN A 77 12.79 6.56 1.01
N GLU A 78 12.90 6.24 -0.28
CA GLU A 78 12.92 7.24 -1.34
C GLU A 78 11.61 8.05 -1.37
N ILE A 79 10.45 7.38 -1.31
CA ILE A 79 9.14 8.04 -1.24
C ILE A 79 9.06 8.94 0.00
N LEU A 80 9.43 8.41 1.18
CA LEU A 80 9.45 9.17 2.42
C LEU A 80 10.37 10.40 2.31
N SER A 81 11.55 10.25 1.72
CA SER A 81 12.51 11.35 1.53
C SER A 81 12.00 12.42 0.54
N GLY A 82 11.26 12.02 -0.49
CA GLY A 82 10.57 12.92 -1.40
C GLY A 82 9.54 13.77 -0.66
N LEU A 83 8.70 13.12 0.15
CA LEU A 83 7.69 13.79 0.97
C LEU A 83 8.30 14.78 1.97
N LYS A 84 9.43 14.43 2.62
CA LYS A 84 10.15 15.36 3.52
C LYS A 84 10.56 16.66 2.84
N ARG A 85 10.93 16.61 1.55
CA ARG A 85 11.40 17.79 0.80
C ARG A 85 10.26 18.70 0.37
N THR A 86 9.14 18.11 -0.04
CA THR A 86 8.01 18.87 -0.59
C THR A 86 7.08 19.40 0.50
N GLU A 87 6.84 18.62 1.55
CA GLU A 87 5.87 18.95 2.59
C GLU A 87 6.26 18.30 3.93
N PRO A 88 7.17 18.92 4.71
CA PRO A 88 7.77 18.31 5.90
C PRO A 88 6.75 17.91 6.97
N ASP A 89 5.62 18.62 7.08
CA ASP A 89 4.54 18.33 8.03
C ASP A 89 3.65 17.15 7.59
N ALA A 90 3.59 16.83 6.29
CA ALA A 90 2.82 15.70 5.78
C ALA A 90 3.38 14.35 6.26
N LEU A 91 4.68 14.28 6.57
CA LEU A 91 5.33 13.09 7.09
C LEU A 91 4.72 12.60 8.41
N LYS A 92 4.24 13.53 9.24
CA LYS A 92 3.59 13.23 10.53
C LYS A 92 2.36 12.33 10.38
N TYR A 93 1.79 12.27 9.18
CA TYR A 93 0.49 11.69 8.89
C TYR A 93 0.53 10.47 7.94
N ILE A 94 1.67 10.12 7.34
CA ILE A 94 1.80 9.12 6.25
C ILE A 94 1.20 7.73 6.56
N ASN A 95 1.17 7.33 7.83
CA ASN A 95 0.63 6.03 8.25
C ASN A 95 -0.55 6.16 9.22
N LYS A 96 -1.20 7.33 9.26
CA LYS A 96 -2.33 7.61 10.14
C LYS A 96 -3.63 7.52 9.36
N ASN A 97 -4.69 7.03 10.01
CA ASN A 97 -6.03 7.08 9.44
C ASN A 97 -6.62 8.50 9.55
N GLN A 98 -7.69 8.78 8.81
CA GLN A 98 -8.27 10.14 8.77
C GLN A 98 -8.68 10.66 10.15
N LEU A 99 -9.22 9.79 11.03
CA LEU A 99 -9.60 10.18 12.39
C LEU A 99 -8.39 10.59 13.24
N GLN A 100 -7.30 9.83 13.14
CA GLN A 100 -6.03 10.12 13.81
C GLN A 100 -5.42 11.41 13.29
N ILE A 101 -5.46 11.64 11.97
CA ILE A 101 -4.98 12.89 11.36
C ILE A 101 -5.80 14.07 11.90
N ASN A 102 -7.12 13.96 11.87
CA ASN A 102 -8.01 15.03 12.33
C ASN A 102 -7.76 15.37 13.81
N TYR A 103 -7.68 14.34 14.68
CA TYR A 103 -7.39 14.52 16.10
C TYR A 103 -6.06 15.24 16.36
N LEU A 104 -5.01 14.84 15.64
CA LEU A 104 -3.69 15.46 15.76
C LEU A 104 -3.70 16.92 15.30
N LYS A 105 -4.41 17.23 14.20
CA LYS A 105 -4.59 18.60 13.72
C LYS A 105 -5.37 19.47 14.71
N THR A 106 -6.39 18.93 15.37
CA THR A 106 -7.10 19.68 16.43
C THR A 106 -6.15 20.00 17.57
N LEU A 107 -5.36 19.04 18.06
CA LEU A 107 -4.39 19.29 19.14
C LEU A 107 -3.34 20.35 18.78
N GLU A 108 -2.88 20.38 17.53
CA GLU A 108 -1.95 21.41 17.05
C GLU A 108 -2.60 22.79 17.00
N ALA A 109 -3.87 22.89 16.63
CA ALA A 109 -4.61 24.16 16.56
C ALA A 109 -4.91 24.78 17.94
N TYR A 110 -4.87 23.97 19.01
CA TYR A 110 -5.02 24.44 20.39
C TYR A 110 -3.70 24.87 21.05
N LYS A 111 -2.57 24.74 20.34
CA LYS A 111 -1.22 25.02 20.84
C LYS A 111 -0.74 26.40 20.42
#